data_AF-A0A2E0T7X9-F1
#
_entry.id   AF-A0A2E0T7X9-F1
#
_cell.length_a   1.000
_cell.length_b   1.000
_cell.length_c   1.000
_cell.angle_alpha   90.00
_cell.angle_beta   90.00
_cell.angle_gamma   90.00
#
_symmetry.space_group_name_H-M   'P 1'
#
loop_
_entity.id
_entity.type
_entity.pdbx_description
1 polymer ?
#
loop_
_entity_poly.entity_id
_entity_poly.type
_entity_poly.pdbx_seq_one_letter_code
_entity_poly.pdbx_strand_id
1 'polypeptide(L)'
;MNENPQTADINVIKKLIPHAYPFLLVDKIVEMDGDEYGIGVKNVTINEPFFQGHFPDNPIMPGVLQIEGMAQTAAVMCMLKYNTKIPNIFFMTIDKARFRKPVIPGDILYYHLKIIRKRANVWKYKGEAYVLGSLVAEAEISAMIEAGR
;
A
#
# COMPACT_ATOMS: atom_id res chain seq x y z
N MET A 1 -3.27 12.58 -23.48
CA MET A 1 -1.99 12.26 -22.80
C MET A 1 -2.09 10.80 -22.42
N ASN A 2 -1.56 9.91 -23.27
CA ASN A 2 -1.69 8.47 -23.15
C ASN A 2 -0.35 7.89 -22.71
N GLU A 3 0.00 8.04 -21.44
CA GLU A 3 1.04 7.22 -20.79
C GLU A 3 0.59 7.02 -19.34
N ASN A 4 0.12 5.82 -19.00
CA ASN A 4 -0.04 5.46 -17.60
C ASN A 4 1.37 5.47 -16.98
N PRO A 5 1.64 6.35 -16.01
CA PRO A 5 2.99 6.47 -15.49
C PRO A 5 3.38 5.15 -14.82
N GLN A 6 4.54 4.61 -15.20
CA GLN A 6 5.10 3.36 -14.66
C GLN A 6 5.62 3.54 -13.21
N THR A 7 5.69 4.79 -12.72
CA THR A 7 6.16 5.15 -11.38
C THR A 7 5.34 6.33 -10.84
N ALA A 8 5.28 6.50 -9.51
CA ALA A 8 4.64 7.65 -8.89
C ALA A 8 5.44 8.11 -7.67
N ASP A 9 5.77 9.41 -7.61
CA ASP A 9 6.36 10.01 -6.42
C ASP A 9 5.29 10.42 -5.40
N ILE A 10 5.72 10.94 -4.25
CA ILE A 10 4.82 11.35 -3.18
C ILE A 10 3.84 12.46 -3.59
N ASN A 11 4.21 13.34 -4.52
CA ASN A 11 3.33 14.42 -4.98
C ASN A 11 2.22 13.88 -5.89
N VAL A 12 2.53 12.87 -6.70
CA VAL A 12 1.55 12.13 -7.49
C VAL A 12 0.64 11.32 -6.56
N ILE A 13 1.21 10.56 -5.62
CA ILE A 13 0.44 9.73 -4.67
C ILE A 13 -0.59 10.57 -3.90
N LYS A 14 -0.20 11.73 -3.36
CA LYS A 14 -1.10 12.64 -2.63
C LYS A 14 -2.27 13.19 -3.47
N LYS A 15 -2.16 13.17 -4.79
CA LYS A 15 -3.25 13.56 -5.70
C LYS A 15 -4.16 12.39 -6.07
N LEU A 16 -3.74 11.16 -5.80
CA LEU A 16 -4.47 9.95 -6.17
C LEU A 16 -5.26 9.35 -5.01
N ILE A 17 -4.74 9.45 -3.78
CA ILE A 17 -5.38 8.89 -2.58
C ILE A 17 -5.58 9.95 -1.50
N PRO A 18 -6.64 9.84 -0.67
CA PRO A 18 -6.98 10.86 0.33
C PRO A 18 -6.13 10.78 1.61
N HIS A 19 -5.31 9.73 1.76
CA HIS A 19 -4.51 9.49 2.97
C HIS A 19 -3.47 10.61 3.18
N ALA A 20 -3.31 11.03 4.43
CA ALA A 20 -2.37 12.05 4.86
C ALA A 20 -1.69 11.63 6.17
N TYR A 21 -0.71 12.40 6.65
CA TYR A 21 -0.05 12.15 7.92
C TYR A 21 -1.08 12.05 9.08
N PRO A 22 -0.95 11.08 10.02
CA PRO A 22 0.12 10.08 10.13
C PRO A 22 -0.17 8.73 9.45
N PHE A 23 -1.09 8.69 8.49
CA PHE A 23 -1.64 7.46 7.92
C PHE A 23 -1.45 7.31 6.41
N LEU A 24 -0.55 8.09 5.80
CA LEU A 24 -0.05 7.84 4.44
C LEU A 24 1.23 7.00 4.54
N LEU A 25 1.16 5.73 4.12
CA LEU A 25 2.15 4.70 4.37
C LEU A 25 2.79 4.13 3.10
N VAL A 26 2.73 4.88 2.00
CA VAL A 26 3.41 4.61 0.74
C VAL A 26 4.10 5.88 0.28
N ASP A 27 5.42 5.82 0.17
CA ASP A 27 6.26 6.98 -0.16
C ASP A 27 6.46 7.14 -1.68
N LYS A 28 6.48 6.00 -2.40
CA LYS A 28 6.74 5.94 -3.85
C LYS A 28 6.16 4.67 -4.46
N ILE A 29 5.72 4.73 -5.72
CA ILE A 29 5.57 3.56 -6.58
C ILE A 29 6.77 3.50 -7.52
N VAL A 30 7.53 2.40 -7.47
CA VAL A 30 8.77 2.24 -8.26
C VAL A 30 8.57 1.47 -9.56
N GLU A 31 7.48 0.73 -9.67
CA GLU A 31 7.09 -0.01 -10.87
C GLU A 31 5.58 -0.25 -10.83
N MET A 32 4.89 -0.16 -11.96
CA MET A 32 3.51 -0.61 -12.10
C MET A 32 3.11 -0.85 -13.55
N ASP A 33 2.34 -1.91 -13.76
CA ASP A 33 1.63 -2.18 -15.00
C ASP A 33 0.13 -1.92 -14.79
N GLY A 34 -0.23 -0.64 -14.93
CA GLY A 34 -1.57 -0.15 -14.69
C GLY A 34 -2.11 -0.57 -13.31
N ASP A 35 -3.13 -1.41 -13.33
CA ASP A 35 -3.81 -1.94 -12.14
C ASP A 35 -3.71 -3.47 -12.03
N GLU A 36 -2.79 -4.09 -12.77
CA GLU A 36 -2.56 -5.53 -12.69
C GLU A 36 -1.44 -5.88 -11.73
N TYR A 37 -0.40 -5.05 -11.72
CA TYR A 37 0.81 -5.24 -10.92
C TYR A 37 1.41 -3.90 -10.49
N GLY A 38 2.02 -3.85 -9.32
CA GLY A 38 2.80 -2.70 -8.89
C GLY A 38 3.64 -2.94 -7.64
N ILE A 39 4.68 -2.13 -7.48
CA ILE A 39 5.59 -2.14 -6.34
C ILE A 39 5.56 -0.78 -5.65
N GLY A 40 4.93 -0.74 -4.47
CA GLY A 40 4.99 0.39 -3.56
C GLY A 40 6.22 0.33 -2.66
N VAL A 41 6.71 1.48 -2.21
CA VAL A 41 7.84 1.60 -1.29
C VAL A 41 7.42 2.36 -0.06
N LYS A 42 7.83 1.87 1.10
CA LYS A 42 7.72 2.56 2.39
C LYS A 42 9.06 2.52 3.11
N ASN A 43 9.66 3.68 3.33
CA ASN A 43 10.80 3.83 4.19
C ASN A 43 10.34 3.78 5.65
N VAL A 44 11.00 2.96 6.46
CA VAL A 44 10.68 2.80 7.88
C VAL A 44 11.72 3.54 8.69
N THR A 45 11.32 4.56 9.44
CA THR A 45 12.24 5.40 10.22
C THR A 45 11.81 5.50 11.67
N ILE A 46 12.78 5.58 12.60
CA ILE A 46 12.50 5.74 14.03
C ILE A 46 11.69 7.00 14.33
N ASN A 47 11.72 7.98 13.43
CA ASN A 47 10.98 9.23 13.54
C ASN A 47 9.49 9.13 13.15
N GLU A 48 8.91 7.93 13.14
CA GLU A 48 7.49 7.72 12.91
C GLU A 48 6.71 7.61 14.23
N PRO A 49 5.49 8.20 14.31
CA PRO A 49 4.79 8.36 15.59
C PRO A 49 4.42 7.03 16.26
N PHE A 50 4.21 5.97 15.49
CA PHE A 50 3.82 4.67 16.05
C PHE A 50 4.96 3.96 16.82
N PHE A 51 6.23 4.30 16.58
CA PHE A 51 7.35 3.69 17.30
C PHE A 51 7.44 4.12 18.76
N GLN A 52 6.85 5.27 19.13
CA GLN A 52 6.76 5.69 20.54
C GLN A 52 6.00 4.66 21.41
N GLY A 53 5.06 3.93 20.80
CA GLY A 53 4.23 2.95 21.49
C GLY A 53 4.47 1.48 21.08
N HIS A 54 5.27 1.21 20.04
CA HIS A 54 5.39 -0.14 19.48
C HIS A 54 6.83 -0.52 19.13
N PHE A 55 7.70 -0.80 20.11
CA PHE A 55 7.55 -0.61 21.55
C PHE A 55 8.73 0.26 22.04
N PRO A 56 8.62 0.97 23.19
CA PRO A 56 9.60 1.97 23.64
C PRO A 56 11.09 1.57 23.55
N ASP A 57 11.43 0.31 23.84
CA ASP A 57 12.82 -0.20 23.80
C ASP A 57 13.07 -1.23 22.69
N ASN A 58 12.04 -1.52 21.88
CA ASN A 58 12.09 -2.52 20.81
C ASN A 58 11.19 -2.05 19.65
N PRO A 59 11.63 -1.06 18.86
CA PRO A 59 10.82 -0.46 17.82
C PRO A 59 10.55 -1.46 16.70
N ILE A 60 9.29 -1.84 16.54
CA ILE A 60 8.80 -2.77 15.52
C ILE A 60 7.67 -2.07 14.77
N MET A 61 7.70 -2.04 13.44
CA MET A 61 6.56 -1.51 12.69
C MET A 61 5.36 -2.43 12.90
N PRO A 62 4.19 -1.93 13.34
CA PRO A 62 3.01 -2.76 13.52
C PRO A 62 2.64 -3.48 12.21
N GLY A 63 2.45 -4.80 12.26
CA GLY A 63 2.14 -5.60 11.07
C GLY A 63 0.89 -5.12 10.32
N VAL A 64 -0.11 -4.64 11.05
CA VAL A 64 -1.32 -4.05 10.47
C VAL A 64 -1.05 -2.83 9.59
N LEU A 65 -0.01 -2.04 9.88
CA LEU A 65 0.39 -0.90 9.05
C LEU A 65 1.10 -1.33 7.77
N GLN A 66 1.70 -2.53 7.74
CA GLN A 66 2.22 -3.11 6.50
C GLN A 66 1.06 -3.53 5.58
N ILE A 67 -0.03 -4.09 6.14
CA ILE A 67 -1.24 -4.41 5.38
C ILE A 67 -1.91 -3.14 4.84
N GLU A 68 -1.98 -2.09 5.66
CA GLU A 68 -2.43 -0.77 5.22
C GLU A 68 -1.59 -0.23 4.05
N GLY A 69 -0.25 -0.30 4.14
CA GLY A 69 0.65 0.11 3.06
C GLY A 69 0.44 -0.66 1.76
N MET A 70 0.19 -1.98 1.84
CA MET A 70 -0.18 -2.79 0.67
C MET A 70 -1.49 -2.31 0.04
N ALA A 71 -2.50 -2.00 0.84
CA ALA A 71 -3.79 -1.54 0.33
C ALA A 71 -3.72 -0.13 -0.27
N GLN A 72 -2.95 0.77 0.33
CA GLN A 72 -2.71 2.10 -0.23
C GLN A 72 -1.94 2.01 -1.55
N THR A 73 -1.00 1.06 -1.67
CA THR A 73 -0.30 0.78 -2.93
C THR A 73 -1.29 0.35 -4.01
N ALA A 74 -2.17 -0.61 -3.69
CA ALA A 74 -3.23 -1.04 -4.59
C ALA A 74 -4.18 0.11 -4.95
N ALA A 75 -4.54 0.97 -3.99
CA ALA A 75 -5.37 2.15 -4.23
C ALA A 75 -4.73 3.11 -5.24
N VAL A 76 -3.44 3.43 -5.09
CA VAL A 76 -2.70 4.26 -6.05
C VAL A 76 -2.74 3.66 -7.46
N MET A 77 -2.48 2.35 -7.59
CA MET A 77 -2.56 1.64 -8.87
C MET A 77 -3.94 1.73 -9.52
N CYS A 78 -5.01 1.54 -8.74
CA CYS A 78 -6.38 1.63 -9.25
C CYS A 78 -6.69 3.04 -9.75
N MET A 79 -6.23 4.06 -9.02
CA MET A 79 -6.60 5.46 -9.24
C MET A 79 -6.00 6.08 -10.48
N LEU A 80 -4.91 5.55 -11.02
CA LEU A 80 -4.35 6.00 -12.30
C LEU A 80 -5.31 5.84 -13.48
N LYS A 81 -6.28 4.91 -13.38
CA LYS A 81 -7.32 4.74 -14.41
C LYS A 81 -8.48 5.73 -14.28
N TYR A 82 -8.65 6.36 -13.13
CA TYR A 82 -9.77 7.26 -12.85
C TYR A 82 -9.35 8.71 -13.08
N ASN A 83 -9.81 9.30 -14.17
CA ASN A 83 -9.57 10.71 -14.50
C ASN A 83 -10.59 11.66 -13.81
N THR A 84 -11.20 11.20 -12.71
CA THR A 84 -12.35 11.80 -12.03
C THR A 84 -11.99 12.13 -10.58
N LYS A 85 -12.96 12.69 -9.83
CA LYS A 85 -12.85 12.90 -8.38
C LYS A 85 -12.37 11.61 -7.68
N ILE A 86 -11.46 11.76 -6.71
CA ILE A 86 -10.93 10.65 -5.90
C ILE A 86 -12.12 9.96 -5.20
N PRO A 87 -12.43 8.69 -5.52
CA PRO A 87 -13.45 7.91 -4.85
C PRO A 87 -12.97 7.51 -3.45
N ASN A 88 -13.92 7.20 -2.58
CA ASN A 88 -13.58 6.55 -1.32
C ASN A 88 -13.25 5.09 -1.60
N ILE A 89 -12.19 4.59 -0.97
CA ILE A 89 -11.77 3.19 -1.07
C ILE A 89 -11.92 2.59 0.32
N PHE A 90 -12.78 1.59 0.44
CA PHE A 90 -13.07 0.92 1.71
C PHE A 90 -12.56 -0.52 1.68
N PHE A 91 -11.81 -0.91 2.71
CA PHE A 91 -11.49 -2.31 2.92
C PHE A 91 -12.76 -3.13 3.09
N MET A 92 -12.78 -4.30 2.46
CA MET A 92 -13.85 -5.29 2.64
C MET A 92 -13.33 -6.54 3.35
N THR A 93 -12.22 -7.11 2.87
CA THR A 93 -11.65 -8.33 3.46
C THR A 93 -10.12 -8.28 3.49
N ILE A 94 -9.57 -8.93 4.50
CA ILE A 94 -8.15 -9.27 4.60
C ILE A 94 -8.11 -10.77 4.86
N ASP A 95 -7.66 -11.54 3.87
CA ASP A 95 -7.55 -12.99 3.94
C ASP A 95 -6.07 -13.41 3.96
N LYS A 96 -5.79 -14.56 4.58
CA LYS A 96 -4.46 -15.19 4.56
C LYS A 96 -3.30 -14.27 5.00
N ALA A 97 -3.57 -13.29 5.87
CA ALA A 97 -2.51 -12.44 6.40
C ALA A 97 -1.49 -13.27 7.20
N ARG A 98 -0.20 -13.12 6.89
CA ARG A 98 0.90 -13.74 7.64
C ARG A 98 2.02 -12.73 7.84
N PHE A 99 2.53 -12.66 9.07
CA PHE A 99 3.70 -11.88 9.44
C PHE A 99 4.83 -12.84 9.76
N ARG A 100 5.94 -12.74 9.01
CA ARG A 100 7.02 -13.73 8.99
C ARG A 100 8.25 -13.24 9.76
N LYS A 101 8.55 -11.95 9.65
CA LYS A 101 9.70 -11.30 10.31
C LYS A 101 9.29 -9.90 10.79
N PRO A 102 9.85 -9.42 11.91
CA PRO A 102 9.66 -8.03 12.31
C PRO A 102 10.26 -7.10 11.26
N VAL A 103 9.65 -5.92 11.12
CA VAL A 103 10.18 -4.81 10.34
C VAL A 103 10.56 -3.71 11.32
N ILE A 104 11.74 -3.13 11.14
CA ILE A 104 12.36 -2.24 12.13
C ILE A 104 12.81 -0.92 11.46
N PRO A 105 13.09 0.14 12.24
CA PRO A 105 13.70 1.35 11.71
C PRO A 105 14.96 1.08 10.88
N GLY A 106 15.06 1.74 9.73
CA GLY A 106 16.14 1.54 8.75
C GLY A 106 15.77 0.61 7.60
N ASP A 107 14.71 -0.19 7.75
CA ASP A 107 14.22 -1.05 6.66
C ASP A 107 13.57 -0.22 5.53
N ILE A 108 13.69 -0.74 4.31
CA ILE A 108 12.90 -0.30 3.16
C ILE A 108 11.94 -1.43 2.81
N LEU A 109 10.65 -1.17 2.98
CA LEU A 109 9.59 -2.10 2.60
C LEU A 109 9.25 -1.91 1.13
N TYR A 110 9.20 -3.02 0.41
CA TYR A 110 8.67 -3.12 -0.94
C TYR A 110 7.37 -3.91 -0.91
N TYR A 111 6.25 -3.26 -1.25
CA TYR A 111 4.94 -3.87 -1.33
C TYR A 111 4.67 -4.31 -2.77
N HIS A 112 4.77 -5.61 -3.03
CA HIS A 112 4.49 -6.22 -4.32
C HIS A 112 3.01 -6.59 -4.37
N LEU A 113 2.26 -5.94 -5.25
CA LEU A 113 0.82 -6.15 -5.42
C LEU A 113 0.56 -6.80 -6.78
N LYS A 114 -0.26 -7.85 -6.79
CA LYS A 114 -0.76 -8.47 -8.01
C LYS A 114 -2.25 -8.69 -7.92
N ILE A 115 -2.99 -8.30 -8.96
CA ILE A 115 -4.43 -8.50 -9.01
C ILE A 115 -4.77 -10.00 -8.96
N ILE A 116 -5.73 -10.37 -8.12
CA ILE A 116 -6.35 -11.70 -8.10
C ILE A 116 -7.65 -11.67 -8.89
N ARG A 117 -8.49 -10.65 -8.63
CA ARG A 117 -9.82 -10.57 -9.22
C ARG A 117 -10.34 -9.13 -9.25
N LYS A 118 -11.01 -8.77 -10.34
CA LYS A 118 -11.83 -7.56 -10.48
C LYS A 118 -13.29 -7.97 -10.70
N ARG A 119 -14.21 -7.46 -9.90
CA ARG A 119 -15.66 -7.68 -10.09
C ARG A 119 -16.41 -6.40 -9.78
N ALA A 120 -16.94 -5.76 -10.82
CA ALA A 120 -17.58 -4.45 -10.71
C ALA A 120 -16.66 -3.46 -9.96
N ASN A 121 -17.11 -2.92 -8.84
CA ASN A 121 -16.34 -1.98 -8.02
C ASN A 121 -15.57 -2.65 -6.86
N VAL A 122 -15.51 -3.99 -6.80
CA VAL A 122 -14.77 -4.74 -5.77
C VAL A 122 -13.55 -5.43 -6.37
N TRP A 123 -12.38 -5.05 -5.88
CA TRP A 123 -11.09 -5.46 -6.43
C TRP A 123 -10.29 -6.17 -5.35
N LYS A 124 -9.67 -7.30 -5.70
CA LYS A 124 -8.89 -8.13 -4.77
C LYS A 124 -7.47 -8.31 -5.29
N TYR A 125 -6.49 -8.01 -4.43
CA TYR A 125 -5.07 -8.13 -4.71
C TYR A 125 -4.40 -9.12 -3.77
N LYS A 126 -3.37 -9.81 -4.27
CA LYS A 126 -2.35 -10.47 -3.46
C LYS A 126 -1.27 -9.43 -3.15
N GLY A 127 -0.94 -9.25 -1.88
CA GLY A 127 0.14 -8.39 -1.42
C GLY A 127 1.22 -9.18 -0.74
N GLU A 128 2.47 -8.85 -1.04
CA GLU A 128 3.68 -9.40 -0.43
C GLU A 128 4.61 -8.24 -0.08
N ALA A 129 5.07 -8.18 1.17
CA ALA A 129 6.01 -7.17 1.64
C ALA A 129 7.40 -7.79 1.75
N TYR A 130 8.39 -7.13 1.17
CA TYR A 130 9.78 -7.57 1.19
C TYR A 130 10.69 -6.51 1.84
N VAL A 131 11.69 -6.99 2.59
CA VAL A 131 12.85 -6.21 3.05
C VAL A 131 14.10 -6.94 2.60
N LEU A 132 14.98 -6.27 1.84
CA LEU A 132 16.20 -6.86 1.28
C LEU A 132 15.95 -8.22 0.59
N GLY A 133 14.85 -8.34 -0.17
CA GLY A 133 14.44 -9.56 -0.86
C GLY A 133 13.86 -10.68 0.03
N SER A 134 13.81 -10.50 1.36
CA SER A 134 13.14 -11.42 2.27
C SER A 134 11.65 -11.07 2.42
N LEU A 135 10.76 -12.05 2.23
CA LEU A 135 9.33 -11.89 2.50
C LEU A 135 9.09 -11.71 4.01
N VAL A 136 8.57 -10.55 4.41
CA VAL A 136 8.31 -10.19 5.82
C VAL A 136 6.82 -10.24 6.17
N ALA A 137 5.93 -9.97 5.22
CA ALA A 137 4.48 -10.11 5.39
C ALA A 137 3.79 -10.43 4.06
N GLU A 138 2.60 -11.03 4.12
CA GLU A 138 1.74 -11.27 2.95
C GLU A 138 0.27 -11.23 3.35
N ALA A 139 -0.62 -10.89 2.42
CA ALA A 139 -2.08 -10.98 2.58
C ALA A 139 -2.80 -10.97 1.22
N GLU A 140 -4.06 -11.40 1.20
CA GLU A 140 -4.98 -11.05 0.12
C GLU A 140 -5.96 -9.98 0.60
N ILE A 141 -6.00 -8.86 -0.10
CA ILE A 141 -6.75 -7.66 0.32
C ILE A 141 -7.84 -7.39 -0.69
N SER A 142 -9.09 -7.22 -0.25
CA SER A 142 -10.16 -6.72 -1.10
C SER A 142 -10.67 -5.36 -0.64
N ALA A 143 -10.96 -4.50 -1.61
CA ALA A 143 -11.50 -3.17 -1.38
C ALA A 143 -12.64 -2.86 -2.34
N MET A 144 -13.57 -2.03 -1.88
CA MET A 144 -14.64 -1.46 -2.68
C MET A 144 -14.28 -0.03 -3.07
N ILE A 145 -14.36 0.26 -4.36
CA ILE A 145 -14.26 1.62 -4.90
C ILE A 145 -15.67 2.20 -4.91
N GLU A 146 -15.94 3.16 -4.03
CA GLU A 146 -17.21 3.89 -4.02
C GLU A 146 -17.03 5.18 -4.83
N ALA A 147 -17.57 5.19 -6.05
CA ALA A 147 -17.68 6.43 -6.82
C ALA A 147 -18.56 7.39 -6.03
N GLY A 148 -17.99 8.52 -5.59
CA GLY A 148 -18.73 9.55 -4.88
C GLY A 148 -19.96 9.95 -5.69
N ARG A 149 -21.12 10.00 -5.04
CA ARG A 149 -22.35 10.55 -5.63
C ARG A 149 -22.14 11.99 -6.08
#